data_AF-A0A450RXF9-F1
#
_entry.id   AF-A0A450RXF9-F1
#
_cell.length_a   1.000
_cell.length_b   1.000
_cell.length_c   1.000
_cell.angle_alpha   90.00
_cell.angle_beta   90.00
_cell.angle_gamma   90.00
#
_symmetry.space_group_name_H-M   'P 1'
#
loop_
_entity.id
_entity.type
_entity.pdbx_description
1 polymer ?
#
loop_
_entity_poly.entity_id
_entity_poly.type
_entity_poly.pdbx_seq_one_letter_code
_entity_poly.pdbx_strand_id
1 'polypeptide(L)'
;MKSILTFLSRFILCAALLHAAHAATHGEYLVGSIPGQLSVEQGAAVYTIPIEVPPGVAGMQPDLAITYNSNAGNGLLGVGFSLSGLSVISA
;
A
#
# COMPACT_ATOMS: atom_id res chain seq x y z
N MET A 1 -6.99 14.78 45.13
CA MET A 1 -6.87 13.33 44.86
C MET A 1 -7.88 12.83 43.81
N LYS A 2 -9.17 13.17 43.87
CA LYS A 2 -10.19 12.72 42.89
C LYS A 2 -9.92 13.14 41.43
N SER A 3 -9.42 14.37 41.21
CA SER A 3 -9.10 14.90 39.88
C SER A 3 -7.95 14.19 39.15
N ILE A 4 -6.97 13.63 39.88
CA ILE A 4 -5.82 12.93 39.26
C ILE A 4 -6.26 11.56 38.72
N LEU A 5 -7.17 10.90 39.44
CA LEU A 5 -7.66 9.56 39.12
C LEU A 5 -8.56 9.58 37.88
N THR A 6 -9.37 10.64 37.72
CA THR A 6 -10.18 10.86 36.51
C THR A 6 -9.29 11.13 35.29
N PHE A 7 -8.20 11.88 35.45
CA PHE A 7 -7.27 12.16 34.35
C PHE A 7 -6.57 10.89 33.85
N LEU A 8 -6.11 10.04 34.78
CA LEU A 8 -5.46 8.77 34.46
C LEU A 8 -6.41 7.80 33.75
N SER A 9 -7.66 7.70 34.22
CA SER A 9 -8.70 6.87 33.59
C SER A 9 -9.00 7.30 32.15
N ARG A 10 -9.08 8.62 31.89
CA ARG A 10 -9.31 9.13 30.53
C ARG A 10 -8.09 8.95 29.63
N PHE A 11 -6.88 9.04 30.16
CA PHE A 11 -5.66 8.77 29.40
C PHE A 11 -5.56 7.29 29.00
N ILE A 12 -5.86 6.36 29.92
CA ILE A 12 -5.88 4.92 29.64
C ILE A 12 -6.99 4.58 28.63
N LEU A 13 -8.18 5.16 28.76
CA LEU A 13 -9.27 4.98 27.80
C LEU A 13 -8.89 5.49 26.40
N CYS A 14 -8.24 6.66 26.32
CA CYS A 14 -7.76 7.24 25.06
C CYS A 14 -6.67 6.38 24.42
N ALA A 15 -5.70 5.91 25.21
CA ALA A 15 -4.64 5.03 24.73
C ALA A 15 -5.20 3.68 24.23
N ALA A 16 -6.17 3.08 24.94
CA ALA A 16 -6.82 1.85 24.51
C ALA A 16 -7.60 2.02 23.19
N LEU A 17 -8.27 3.16 23.02
CA LEU A 17 -8.96 3.49 21.77
C LEU A 17 -7.98 3.72 20.61
N LEU A 18 -6.78 4.25 20.87
CA LEU A 18 -5.72 4.39 19.85
C LEU A 18 -5.13 3.03 19.39
N HIS A 19 -5.03 2.04 20.28
CA HIS A 19 -4.48 0.71 19.94
C HIS A 19 -5.45 -0.14 19.09
N ALA A 20 -6.77 -0.01 19.30
CA ALA A 20 -7.76 -0.78 18.55
C ALA A 20 -7.92 -0.31 17.08
N ALA A 21 -7.50 0.92 16.75
CA ALA A 21 -7.60 1.47 15.41
C ALA A 21 -6.58 0.91 14.41
N HIS A 22 -5.57 0.15 14.86
CA HIS A 22 -4.52 -0.40 13.98
C HIS A 22 -4.85 -1.77 13.37
N ALA A 23 -6.00 -2.37 13.67
CA ALA A 23 -6.39 -3.63 13.07
C ALA A 23 -7.29 -3.40 11.85
N ALA A 24 -6.72 -3.43 10.64
CA ALA A 24 -7.29 -4.09 9.46
C ALA A 24 -6.53 -3.77 8.17
N THR A 25 -5.52 -4.59 7.85
CA THR A 25 -5.21 -4.96 6.45
C THR A 25 -4.79 -6.42 6.43
N HIS A 26 -5.75 -7.32 6.65
CA HIS A 26 -5.56 -8.73 6.35
C HIS A 26 -6.07 -8.96 4.93
N GLY A 27 -5.23 -8.72 3.93
CA GLY A 27 -5.51 -9.23 2.59
C GLY A 27 -5.38 -10.74 2.67
N GLU A 28 -6.44 -11.51 2.45
CA GLU A 28 -6.30 -12.95 2.21
C GLU A 28 -5.72 -13.14 0.81
N TYR A 29 -4.54 -13.75 0.71
CA TYR A 29 -3.90 -14.04 -0.56
C TYR A 29 -4.45 -15.41 -0.98
N LEU A 30 -5.16 -15.44 -2.09
CA LEU A 30 -5.72 -16.67 -2.62
C LEU A 30 -4.58 -17.64 -2.94
N VAL A 31 -4.72 -18.92 -2.60
CA VAL A 31 -3.70 -19.91 -2.98
C VAL A 31 -3.53 -19.91 -4.50
N GLY A 32 -2.29 -19.71 -4.96
CA GLY A 32 -1.97 -19.59 -6.39
C GLY A 32 -2.07 -18.16 -6.96
N SER A 33 -2.41 -17.15 -6.15
CA SER A 33 -2.28 -15.75 -6.56
C SER A 33 -0.82 -15.31 -6.56
N ILE A 34 -0.46 -14.47 -7.53
CA ILE A 34 0.79 -13.71 -7.46
C ILE A 34 0.69 -12.63 -6.37
N PRO A 35 1.82 -12.21 -5.76
CA PRO A 35 1.83 -11.10 -4.83
C PRO A 35 1.22 -9.86 -5.46
N GLY A 36 0.26 -9.24 -4.78
CA GLY A 36 -0.38 -8.02 -5.24
C GLY A 36 -1.15 -7.32 -4.13
N GLN A 37 -1.25 -6.00 -4.24
CA GLN A 37 -1.95 -5.17 -3.27
C GLN A 37 -3.05 -4.37 -3.97
N LEU A 38 -4.29 -4.58 -3.51
CA LEU A 38 -5.44 -3.78 -3.92
C LEU A 38 -5.62 -2.60 -2.96
N SER A 39 -5.80 -1.42 -3.52
CA SER A 39 -6.20 -0.21 -2.81
C SER A 39 -7.32 0.51 -3.58
N VAL A 40 -8.07 1.35 -2.89
CA VAL A 40 -9.04 2.25 -3.52
C VAL A 40 -8.62 3.68 -3.24
N GLU A 41 -8.28 4.42 -4.29
CA GLU A 41 -7.75 5.77 -4.20
C GLU A 41 -8.67 6.72 -4.98
N GLN A 42 -9.33 7.64 -4.26
CA GLN A 42 -10.26 8.62 -4.85
C GLN A 42 -11.35 7.99 -5.73
N GLY A 43 -11.81 6.78 -5.36
CA GLY A 43 -12.82 6.02 -6.12
C GLY A 43 -12.25 5.22 -7.30
N ALA A 44 -10.95 5.28 -7.56
CA ALA A 44 -10.25 4.40 -8.47
C ALA A 44 -9.87 3.09 -7.78
N ALA A 45 -10.10 1.95 -8.42
CA ALA A 45 -9.41 0.72 -8.05
C ALA A 45 -7.94 0.81 -8.48
N VAL A 46 -7.03 0.63 -7.53
CA VAL A 46 -5.58 0.62 -7.73
C VAL A 46 -5.03 -0.74 -7.35
N TYR A 47 -4.24 -1.36 -8.23
CA TYR A 47 -3.64 -2.66 -7.97
C TYR A 47 -2.14 -2.63 -8.27
N THR A 48 -1.31 -3.04 -7.31
CA THR A 48 0.16 -3.04 -7.46
C THR A 48 0.68 -4.46 -7.39
N ILE A 49 1.40 -4.87 -8.42
CA ILE A 49 2.04 -6.19 -8.54
C ILE A 49 3.55 -5.97 -8.57
N PRO A 50 4.28 -6.22 -7.47
CA PRO A 50 5.73 -6.07 -7.45
C PRO A 50 6.39 -7.05 -8.41
N ILE A 51 7.46 -6.61 -9.08
CA ILE A 51 8.30 -7.46 -9.93
C ILE A 51 9.54 -7.83 -9.11
N GLU A 52 9.72 -9.12 -8.85
CA GLU A 52 10.94 -9.60 -8.22
C GLU A 52 12.13 -9.44 -9.16
N VAL A 53 13.09 -8.62 -8.75
CA VAL A 53 14.34 -8.41 -9.46
C VAL A 53 15.49 -9.03 -8.67
N PRO A 54 16.48 -9.65 -9.35
CA PRO A 54 17.68 -10.12 -8.67
C PRO A 54 18.47 -8.93 -8.10
N PRO A 55 19.21 -9.13 -7.01
CA PRO A 55 20.05 -8.09 -6.43
C PRO A 55 21.10 -7.65 -7.46
N GLY A 56 21.19 -6.34 -7.68
CA GLY A 56 22.20 -5.77 -8.57
C GLY A 56 23.56 -5.60 -7.89
N VAL A 57 24.52 -5.08 -8.66
CA VAL A 57 25.89 -4.81 -8.17
C VAL A 57 25.82 -3.87 -6.97
N ALA A 58 26.54 -4.21 -5.90
CA ALA A 58 26.54 -3.45 -4.64
C ALA A 58 25.15 -3.25 -3.99
N GLY A 59 24.19 -4.13 -4.27
CA GLY A 59 22.82 -4.04 -3.71
C GLY A 59 21.93 -3.01 -4.40
N MET A 60 22.38 -2.42 -5.51
CA MET A 60 21.59 -1.48 -6.30
C MET A 60 20.60 -2.24 -7.20
N GLN A 61 19.34 -2.33 -6.78
CA GLN A 61 18.26 -2.90 -7.58
C GLN A 61 17.18 -1.85 -7.87
N PRO A 62 16.54 -1.90 -9.04
CA PRO A 62 15.38 -1.05 -9.30
C PRO A 62 14.17 -1.57 -8.53
N ASP A 63 13.31 -0.66 -8.07
CA ASP A 63 12.00 -1.02 -7.53
C ASP A 63 10.97 -0.97 -8.66
N LEU A 64 10.63 -2.14 -9.22
CA LEU A 64 9.75 -2.29 -10.36
C LEU A 64 8.41 -2.89 -9.95
N ALA A 65 7.31 -2.37 -10.48
CA ALA A 65 5.99 -2.96 -10.30
C ALA A 65 5.07 -2.71 -11.51
N ILE A 66 4.14 -3.63 -11.74
CA ILE A 66 3.00 -3.39 -12.62
C ILE A 66 1.92 -2.73 -11.76
N THR A 67 1.47 -1.57 -12.18
CA THR A 67 0.41 -0.81 -11.51
C THR A 67 -0.82 -0.78 -12.40
N TYR A 68 -1.98 -1.00 -11.81
CA TYR A 68 -3.29 -0.81 -12.44
C TYR A 68 -3.99 0.35 -11.76
N ASN A 69 -4.60 1.24 -12.54
CA ASN A 69 -5.53 2.25 -12.05
C ASN A 69 -6.73 2.31 -12.99
N SER A 70 -7.92 2.05 -12.46
CA SER A 70 -9.15 2.04 -13.26
C SER A 70 -9.50 3.37 -13.95
N ASN A 71 -8.95 4.51 -13.48
CA ASN A 71 -9.09 5.82 -14.13
C ASN A 71 -7.92 6.16 -15.08
N ALA A 72 -6.88 5.33 -15.13
CA ALA A 72 -5.75 5.57 -16.04
C ALA A 72 -6.12 5.25 -17.50
N GLY A 73 -5.54 6.04 -18.40
CA GLY A 73 -5.70 5.86 -19.84
C GLY A 73 -4.89 4.70 -20.40
N ASN A 74 -4.66 4.72 -21.72
CA ASN A 74 -3.86 3.72 -22.39
C ASN A 74 -2.36 3.97 -22.19
N GLY A 75 -1.62 2.96 -21.74
CA GLY A 75 -0.17 2.98 -21.58
C GLY A 75 0.55 1.85 -22.31
N LEU A 76 1.82 1.63 -22.00
CA LEU A 76 2.67 0.59 -22.60
C LEU A 76 2.10 -0.83 -22.42
N LEU A 77 1.37 -1.05 -21.32
CA LEU A 77 0.79 -2.34 -20.95
C LEU A 77 -0.71 -2.43 -21.24
N GLY A 78 -1.27 -1.42 -21.95
CA GLY A 78 -2.70 -1.31 -22.24
C GLY A 78 -3.43 -0.32 -21.34
N VAL A 79 -4.77 -0.33 -21.41
CA VAL A 79 -5.62 0.60 -20.67
C VAL A 79 -5.62 0.29 -19.18
N GLY A 80 -5.38 1.31 -18.37
CA GLY A 80 -5.34 1.21 -16.92
C GLY A 80 -4.04 0.62 -16.36
N PHE A 81 -3.22 -0.06 -17.17
CA PHE A 81 -1.97 -0.68 -16.74
C PHE A 81 -0.75 0.18 -17.07
N SER A 82 0.22 0.20 -16.16
CA SER A 82 1.49 0.92 -16.31
C SER A 82 2.62 0.20 -15.57
N LEU A 83 3.86 0.39 -16.04
CA LEU A 83 5.06 -0.12 -15.41
C LEU A 83 5.71 1.01 -14.60
N SER A 84 5.80 0.86 -13.28
CA SER A 84 6.45 1.81 -12.38
C SER A 84 7.92 1.45 -12.16
N GLY A 85 8.71 2.42 -11.67
CA GLY A 85 10.13 2.22 -11.37
C GLY A 85 11.08 2.47 -12.55
N LEU A 86 10.52 2.80 -13.72
CA LEU A 86 11.30 3.22 -14.88
C LEU A 86 11.63 4.71 -14.78
N SER A 87 12.85 5.08 -15.20
CA SER A 87 13.17 6.47 -15.51
C SER A 87 12.68 6.79 -16.93
N VAL A 88 11.58 7.55 -17.03
CA VAL A 88 11.01 7.97 -18.32
C VAL A 88 11.08 9.48 -18.45
N ILE A 89 11.53 9.95 -19.61
CA ILE A 89 11.33 11.34 -20.06
C ILE A 89 10.19 11.30 -21.07
N SER A 90 9.02 11.77 -20.67
CA SER A 90 7.86 11.92 -21.57
C SER A 90 7.87 13.29 -22.22
N ALA A 91 7.52 13.34 -23.51
CA ALA A 91 7.45 14.56 -24.32
C ALA A 91 6.32 15.51 -23.88
#